data_AF-A0A1W2FBN5-F1
#
_entry.id   AF-A0A1W2FBN5-F1
#
_cell.length_a   1.000
_cell.length_b   1.000
_cell.length_c   1.000
_cell.angle_alpha   90.00
_cell.angle_beta   90.00
_cell.angle_gamma   90.00
#
_symmetry.space_group_name_H-M   'P 1'
#
loop_
_entity.id
_entity.type
_entity.pdbx_description
1 polymer ?
#
loop_
_entity_poly.entity_id
_entity_poly.type
_entity_poly.pdbx_seq_one_letter_code
_entity_poly.pdbx_strand_id
1 'polypeptide(L)'
;MGFRKSLVLMAITATVATAFPATAAAAPPAPTNVRAFSITGTSATLEWNTSSGASEYEVRWTGSSKVVGATIPNAVISGLSPSTSYTFRVRAKGSSGTSPDSAPFTLTTKSDPGGGNGPVHWGGARSSSYGISPFPSACGWEKATKQMSGYFPGSTPANVWIVGNISNNGVALQFPHPGDGRNYGSRIKFASSDKHEPFLDYFDTHGIKVWLQVESGFADMPTLIDLVLKRYKHHPSVLGFGVDVEWFNPRGADLNDPVTDSLAQQWESRVKSHKSSYTLFLKHFSPASLPKTYRGQIVFVDDTQYFTNVTDYVAEMKGWADLYYPNPVLYQIGYASDRGWWSKEAKPIPQTLSRKLSGVTRQAHGFAWVDFTLRDVLSTSC
;
A
#
# COMPACT_ATOMS: atom_id res chain seq x y z
N MET A 1 69.96 79.03 -24.79
CA MET A 1 68.67 78.28 -24.84
C MET A 1 68.83 77.03 -23.99
N GLY A 2 68.09 76.91 -22.89
CA GLY A 2 68.20 75.76 -21.99
C GLY A 2 67.51 76.02 -20.65
N PHE A 3 66.18 76.06 -20.67
CA PHE A 3 65.31 76.20 -19.50
C PHE A 3 65.62 75.12 -18.45
N ARG A 4 65.95 75.51 -17.21
CA ARG A 4 65.84 74.63 -16.05
C ARG A 4 64.54 74.96 -15.31
N LYS A 5 63.59 74.03 -15.41
CA LYS A 5 62.29 74.01 -14.74
C LYS A 5 62.48 73.93 -13.22
N SER A 6 61.79 74.80 -12.48
CA SER A 6 61.58 74.69 -11.04
C SER A 6 60.80 73.42 -10.71
N LEU A 7 61.30 72.62 -9.78
CA LEU A 7 60.60 71.47 -9.20
C LEU A 7 60.04 71.90 -7.84
N VAL A 8 58.71 71.97 -7.74
CA VAL A 8 57.98 72.24 -6.49
C VAL A 8 57.99 70.96 -5.67
N LEU A 9 58.57 71.01 -4.47
CA LEU A 9 58.61 69.91 -3.51
C LEU A 9 57.27 69.87 -2.76
N MET A 10 56.37 68.97 -3.17
CA MET A 10 55.10 68.73 -2.47
C MET A 10 55.34 67.67 -1.40
N ALA A 11 55.26 68.05 -0.13
CA ALA A 11 55.37 67.13 1.00
C ALA A 11 54.16 66.18 1.02
N ILE A 12 54.41 64.88 0.83
CA ILE A 12 53.40 63.83 1.01
C ILE A 12 53.41 63.44 2.48
N THR A 13 52.37 63.80 3.22
CA THR A 13 52.07 63.22 4.52
C THR A 13 51.55 61.79 4.33
N ALA A 14 52.33 60.80 4.76
CA ALA A 14 51.90 59.41 4.81
C ALA A 14 50.98 59.19 6.03
N THR A 15 49.68 59.03 5.79
CA THR A 15 48.76 58.53 6.82
C THR A 15 48.97 57.02 6.94
N VAL A 16 49.54 56.56 8.04
CA VAL A 16 49.61 55.13 8.36
C VAL A 16 48.19 54.67 8.72
N ALA A 17 47.53 53.97 7.80
CA ALA A 17 46.32 53.22 8.11
C ALA A 17 46.73 51.99 8.94
N THR A 18 46.36 51.98 10.22
CA THR A 18 46.44 50.78 11.05
C THR A 18 45.45 49.75 10.51
N ALA A 19 45.95 48.76 9.77
CA ALA A 19 45.17 47.57 9.44
C ALA A 19 44.87 46.84 10.76
N PHE A 20 43.60 46.83 11.17
CA PHE A 20 43.15 45.87 12.17
C PHE A 20 43.41 44.47 11.61
N PRO A 21 44.03 43.55 12.35
CA PRO A 21 44.15 42.18 11.88
C PRO A 21 42.74 41.66 11.65
N ALA A 22 42.42 41.33 10.39
CA ALA A 22 41.23 40.56 10.09
C ALA A 22 41.37 39.25 10.87
N THR A 23 40.56 39.08 11.92
CA THR A 23 40.46 37.81 12.62
C THR A 23 40.14 36.76 11.58
N ALA A 24 41.06 35.84 11.33
CA ALA A 24 40.87 34.75 10.38
C ALA A 24 39.52 34.11 10.69
N ALA A 25 38.61 34.08 9.70
CA ALA A 25 37.29 33.52 9.91
C ALA A 25 37.46 32.06 10.36
N ALA A 26 36.93 31.73 11.53
CA ALA A 26 37.05 30.39 12.11
C ALA A 26 36.18 29.40 11.34
N ALA A 27 36.58 28.13 11.31
CA ALA A 27 35.73 27.06 10.81
C ALA A 27 34.39 27.04 11.57
N PRO A 28 33.29 26.56 10.95
CA PRO A 28 31.99 26.49 11.64
C PRO A 28 32.08 25.71 12.96
N PRO A 29 31.22 26.03 13.95
CA PRO A 29 31.09 25.19 15.14
C PRO A 29 30.52 23.83 14.77
N ALA A 30 30.74 22.82 15.64
CA ALA A 30 30.15 21.50 15.45
C ALA A 30 28.61 21.57 15.51
N PRO A 31 27.89 20.85 14.64
CA PRO A 31 26.43 20.74 14.72
C PRO A 31 25.97 20.22 16.09
N THR A 32 24.88 20.80 16.61
CA THR A 32 24.27 20.44 17.89
C THR A 32 22.86 19.90 17.71
N ASN A 33 22.31 19.26 18.74
CA ASN A 33 20.93 18.76 18.77
C ASN A 33 20.57 17.81 17.61
N VAL A 34 21.49 16.88 17.30
CA VAL A 34 21.24 15.83 16.30
C VAL A 34 20.11 14.94 16.81
N ARG A 35 19.06 14.80 16.01
CA ARG A 35 17.88 13.99 16.28
C ARG A 35 17.43 13.26 15.01
N ALA A 36 16.58 12.26 15.16
CA ALA A 36 16.01 11.51 14.05
C ALA A 36 14.48 11.50 14.08
N PHE A 37 13.89 11.45 12.89
CA PHE A 37 12.48 11.16 12.67
C PHE A 37 12.32 10.28 11.42
N SER A 38 11.08 9.83 11.15
CA SER A 38 10.78 8.93 10.03
C SER A 38 11.68 7.69 9.97
N ILE A 39 12.00 7.10 11.13
CA ILE A 39 12.85 5.91 11.24
C ILE A 39 12.08 4.71 10.69
N THR A 40 12.67 4.03 9.70
CA THR A 40 12.19 2.78 9.09
C THR A 40 13.19 1.64 9.36
N GLY A 41 13.00 0.47 8.73
CA GLY A 41 13.98 -0.60 8.74
C GLY A 41 15.22 -0.29 7.90
N THR A 42 15.11 0.55 6.86
CA THR A 42 16.19 0.78 5.88
C THR A 42 16.58 2.25 5.70
N SER A 43 15.92 3.16 6.42
CA SER A 43 16.18 4.60 6.36
C SER A 43 15.85 5.33 7.65
N ALA A 44 16.40 6.52 7.81
CA ALA A 44 16.03 7.49 8.84
C ALA A 44 16.31 8.91 8.34
N THR A 45 15.53 9.90 8.75
CA THR A 45 15.84 11.31 8.51
C THR A 45 16.50 11.89 9.75
N LEU A 46 17.71 12.44 9.59
CA LEU A 46 18.40 13.17 10.64
C LEU A 46 18.19 14.67 10.47
N GLU A 47 18.13 15.38 11.59
CA GLU A 47 18.04 16.82 11.67
C GLU A 47 18.90 17.33 12.82
N TRP A 48 19.47 18.52 12.66
CA TRP A 48 20.34 19.17 13.64
C TRP A 48 20.16 20.69 13.61
N ASN A 49 20.82 21.40 14.51
CA ASN A 49 20.82 22.86 14.51
C ASN A 49 21.83 23.41 13.49
N THR A 50 21.44 24.47 12.77
CA THR A 50 22.34 25.19 11.85
C THR A 50 23.61 25.67 12.55
N SER A 51 24.76 25.44 11.94
CA SER A 51 26.06 25.95 12.40
C SER A 51 26.37 27.27 11.68
N SER A 52 26.76 28.31 12.43
CA SER A 52 27.09 29.61 11.83
C SER A 52 28.28 29.49 10.87
N GLY A 53 28.16 30.09 9.68
CA GLY A 53 29.18 30.01 8.64
C GLY A 53 29.24 28.69 7.86
N ALA A 54 28.31 27.76 8.10
CA ALA A 54 28.21 26.51 7.34
C ALA A 54 27.51 26.73 5.98
N SER A 55 28.09 26.18 4.91
CA SER A 55 27.50 26.08 3.58
C SER A 55 27.08 24.65 3.22
N GLU A 56 27.63 23.64 3.91
CA GLU A 56 27.33 22.22 3.71
C GLU A 56 27.50 21.47 5.04
N TYR A 57 26.90 20.29 5.14
CA TYR A 57 27.07 19.31 6.20
C TYR A 57 27.40 17.94 5.62
N GLU A 58 28.15 17.16 6.39
CA GLU A 58 28.39 15.74 6.11
C GLU A 58 27.91 14.87 7.26
N VAL A 59 27.15 13.82 6.94
CA VAL A 59 26.71 12.80 7.88
C VAL A 59 27.50 11.51 7.67
N ARG A 60 27.95 10.90 8.76
CA ARG A 60 28.68 9.62 8.80
C ARG A 60 28.12 8.72 9.88
N TRP A 61 28.29 7.41 9.73
CA TRP A 61 27.83 6.44 10.74
C TRP A 61 28.69 5.19 10.84
N THR A 62 28.59 4.53 11.98
CA THR A 62 29.32 3.30 12.30
C THR A 62 29.10 2.20 11.26
N GLY A 63 30.18 1.53 10.88
CA GLY A 63 30.16 0.40 9.95
C GLY A 63 29.99 0.76 8.48
N SER A 64 30.07 2.05 8.12
CA SER A 64 29.91 2.52 6.75
C SER A 64 30.99 3.53 6.36
N SER A 65 31.52 3.41 5.13
CA SER A 65 32.39 4.44 4.52
C SER A 65 31.59 5.52 3.77
N LYS A 66 30.26 5.38 3.70
CA LYS A 66 29.37 6.33 3.02
C LYS A 66 29.31 7.66 3.79
N VAL A 67 29.33 8.75 3.05
CA VAL A 67 29.10 10.11 3.54
C VAL A 67 27.89 10.68 2.80
N VAL A 68 26.94 11.25 3.54
CA VAL A 68 25.79 11.96 2.96
C VAL A 68 26.02 13.46 3.12
N GLY A 69 26.08 14.18 2.01
CA GLY A 69 26.16 15.65 1.99
C GLY A 69 24.77 16.29 2.10
N ALA A 70 24.68 17.44 2.75
CA ALA A 70 23.45 18.23 2.85
C ALA A 70 23.75 19.73 2.86
N THR A 71 22.93 20.54 2.18
CA THR A 71 23.05 22.01 2.15
C THR A 71 22.14 22.71 3.15
N ILE A 72 21.24 21.96 3.77
CA ILE A 72 20.34 22.39 4.86
C ILE A 72 20.57 21.47 6.07
N PRO A 73 20.13 21.84 7.29
CA PRO A 73 20.48 21.09 8.50
C PRO A 73 19.62 19.83 8.71
N ASN A 74 19.37 19.09 7.63
CA ASN A 74 18.72 17.78 7.64
C ASN A 74 19.31 16.88 6.53
N ALA A 75 19.15 15.56 6.68
CA ALA A 75 19.52 14.59 5.65
C ALA A 75 18.71 13.30 5.79
N VAL A 76 18.30 12.74 4.66
CA VAL A 76 17.74 11.38 4.60
C VAL A 76 18.88 10.39 4.46
N ILE A 77 18.99 9.48 5.43
CA ILE A 77 19.95 8.38 5.41
C ILE A 77 19.24 7.13 4.93
N SER A 78 19.71 6.57 3.82
CA SER A 78 19.17 5.36 3.19
C SER A 78 20.20 4.24 3.10
N GLY A 79 19.72 3.01 2.98
CA GLY A 79 20.55 1.80 2.90
C GLY A 79 21.02 1.31 4.26
N LEU A 80 20.26 1.61 5.32
CA LEU A 80 20.49 1.05 6.64
C LEU A 80 19.99 -0.40 6.68
N SER A 81 20.56 -1.19 7.58
CA SER A 81 20.09 -2.53 7.89
C SER A 81 19.01 -2.46 8.97
N PRO A 82 17.97 -3.31 8.91
CA PRO A 82 16.92 -3.33 9.92
C PRO A 82 17.38 -3.87 11.27
N SER A 83 16.66 -3.52 12.34
CA SER A 83 17.00 -3.90 13.73
C SER A 83 18.47 -3.67 14.11
N THR A 84 19.11 -2.68 13.48
CA THR A 84 20.55 -2.44 13.60
C THR A 84 20.77 -1.09 14.27
N SER A 85 21.62 -1.10 15.30
CA SER A 85 22.05 0.13 15.97
C SER A 85 23.13 0.83 15.15
N TYR A 86 22.89 2.10 14.84
CA TYR A 86 23.83 2.97 14.15
C TYR A 86 24.16 4.18 15.01
N THR A 87 25.44 4.55 15.08
CA THR A 87 25.88 5.80 15.69
C THR A 87 26.29 6.77 14.60
N PHE A 88 25.60 7.91 14.54
CA PHE A 88 25.77 8.98 13.58
C PHE A 88 26.61 10.13 14.15
N ARG A 89 27.36 10.77 13.26
CA ARG A 89 28.07 12.03 13.50
C ARG A 89 27.85 12.96 12.33
N VAL A 90 27.70 14.26 12.64
CA VAL A 90 27.51 15.31 11.63
C VAL A 90 28.61 16.34 11.80
N ARG A 91 29.18 16.82 10.69
CA ARG A 91 30.11 17.95 10.69
C ARG A 91 29.69 19.00 9.66
N ALA A 92 29.93 20.26 9.98
CA ALA A 92 29.65 21.39 9.12
C ALA A 92 30.90 21.76 8.30
N LYS A 93 30.71 22.23 7.08
CA LYS A 93 31.74 22.82 6.23
C LYS A 93 31.36 24.25 5.90
N GLY A 94 32.34 25.14 5.95
CA GLY A 94 32.24 26.52 5.50
C GLY A 94 33.47 26.93 4.70
N SER A 95 33.49 28.17 4.24
CA SER A 95 34.63 28.75 3.51
C SER A 95 35.94 28.71 4.30
N SER A 96 35.84 28.73 5.63
CA SER A 96 36.97 28.70 6.57
C SER A 96 37.42 27.30 6.99
N GLY A 97 36.81 26.24 6.45
CA GLY A 97 37.16 24.85 6.73
C GLY A 97 36.01 24.01 7.28
N THR A 98 36.35 22.85 7.87
CA THR A 98 35.40 21.87 8.40
C THR A 98 35.40 21.89 9.93
N SER A 99 34.23 21.81 10.54
CA SER A 99 34.06 21.71 11.99
C SER A 99 34.58 20.38 12.55
N PRO A 100 34.79 20.27 13.87
CA PRO A 100 34.75 18.99 14.56
C PRO A 100 33.41 18.27 14.34
N ASP A 101 33.38 16.96 14.61
CA ASP A 101 32.14 16.18 14.59
C ASP A 101 31.21 16.60 15.75
N SER A 102 29.91 16.45 15.53
CA SER A 102 28.90 16.51 16.58
C SER A 102 29.15 15.46 17.67
N ALA A 103 28.46 15.64 18.80
CA ALA A 103 28.25 14.54 19.73
C ALA A 103 27.66 13.32 18.98
N PRO A 104 28.05 12.08 19.34
CA PRO A 104 27.51 10.88 18.70
C PRO A 104 26.01 10.75 18.98
N PHE A 105 25.22 10.50 17.95
CA PHE A 105 23.79 10.23 18.07
C PHE A 105 23.50 8.79 17.67
N THR A 106 22.96 7.99 18.58
CA THR A 106 22.67 6.58 18.31
C THR A 106 21.17 6.38 18.13
N LEU A 107 20.79 5.65 17.08
CA LEU A 107 19.44 5.14 16.90
C LEU A 107 19.50 3.68 16.49
N THR A 108 18.46 2.92 16.84
CA THR A 108 18.23 1.58 16.30
C THR A 108 17.16 1.70 15.22
N THR A 109 17.45 1.21 14.01
CA THR A 109 16.42 1.11 12.96
C THR A 109 15.28 0.23 13.44
N LYS A 110 14.07 0.49 12.94
CA LYS A 110 12.95 -0.41 13.26
C LYS A 110 13.30 -1.81 12.77
N SER A 111 12.69 -2.82 13.38
CA SER A 111 12.64 -4.13 12.73
C SER A 111 12.06 -3.96 11.35
N ASP A 112 12.75 -4.47 10.34
CA ASP A 112 12.09 -4.81 9.07
C ASP A 112 11.36 -6.09 9.42
N PRO A 113 10.03 -6.07 9.42
CA PRO A 113 9.28 -7.14 10.05
C PRO A 113 9.39 -8.48 9.28
N GLY A 114 10.23 -8.57 8.25
CA GLY A 114 10.71 -9.78 7.63
C GLY A 114 10.77 -9.61 6.13
N GLY A 115 11.88 -10.03 5.50
CA GLY A 115 11.95 -10.18 4.05
C GLY A 115 10.70 -10.91 3.56
N GLY A 116 10.12 -10.45 2.45
CA GLY A 116 8.92 -11.08 1.91
C GLY A 116 9.18 -12.52 1.47
N ASN A 117 8.25 -13.05 0.69
CA ASN A 117 8.10 -14.46 0.34
C ASN A 117 7.30 -15.26 1.38
N GLY A 118 6.31 -14.63 2.03
CA GLY A 118 5.20 -15.38 2.61
C GLY A 118 4.52 -16.27 1.55
N PRO A 119 3.80 -17.33 1.95
CA PRO A 119 3.20 -18.23 0.99
C PRO A 119 2.11 -17.53 0.17
N VAL A 120 2.16 -17.71 -1.16
CA VAL A 120 1.07 -17.28 -2.04
C VAL A 120 -0.06 -18.32 -1.96
N HIS A 121 -1.11 -18.01 -1.22
CA HIS A 121 -2.26 -18.89 -1.01
C HIS A 121 -3.28 -18.83 -2.15
N TRP A 122 -3.44 -17.68 -2.80
CA TRP A 122 -4.51 -17.48 -3.79
C TRP A 122 -4.01 -16.74 -5.03
N GLY A 123 -4.48 -17.18 -6.19
CA GLY A 123 -4.32 -16.47 -7.45
C GLY A 123 -5.61 -16.57 -8.27
N GLY A 124 -6.10 -15.44 -8.75
CA GLY A 124 -7.28 -15.43 -9.60
C GLY A 124 -7.67 -14.04 -10.07
N ALA A 125 -8.96 -13.81 -10.20
CA ALA A 125 -9.50 -12.57 -10.72
C ALA A 125 -10.61 -12.02 -9.82
N ARG A 126 -10.89 -10.73 -9.97
CA ARG A 126 -12.09 -10.11 -9.40
C ARG A 126 -13.11 -9.92 -10.50
N SER A 127 -14.34 -10.37 -10.28
CA SER A 127 -15.47 -10.26 -11.21
C SER A 127 -16.43 -9.16 -10.77
N SER A 128 -16.87 -8.30 -11.69
CA SER A 128 -18.08 -7.50 -11.56
C SER A 128 -18.94 -7.53 -12.82
N SER A 129 -20.24 -7.29 -12.64
CA SER A 129 -21.17 -7.20 -13.77
C SER A 129 -21.04 -5.91 -14.58
N TYR A 130 -20.14 -5.01 -14.17
CA TYR A 130 -19.91 -3.69 -14.79
C TYR A 130 -18.45 -3.48 -15.20
N GLY A 131 -17.61 -4.50 -15.05
CA GLY A 131 -16.20 -4.44 -15.43
C GLY A 131 -16.02 -4.87 -16.88
N ILE A 132 -15.73 -6.15 -17.08
CA ILE A 132 -15.42 -6.68 -18.41
C ILE A 132 -16.67 -6.91 -19.28
N SER A 133 -16.62 -6.49 -20.55
CA SER A 133 -17.67 -6.72 -21.54
C SER A 133 -17.10 -7.24 -22.87
N PRO A 134 -17.70 -8.27 -23.52
CA PRO A 134 -18.76 -9.12 -22.98
C PRO A 134 -18.28 -9.87 -21.73
N PHE A 135 -19.20 -10.21 -20.80
CA PHE A 135 -18.85 -10.97 -19.60
C PHE A 135 -18.38 -12.38 -19.99
N PRO A 136 -17.22 -12.87 -19.51
CA PRO A 136 -16.72 -14.19 -19.86
C PRO A 136 -17.68 -15.32 -19.48
N SER A 137 -17.65 -16.40 -20.26
CA SER A 137 -18.31 -17.67 -19.90
C SER A 137 -17.65 -18.30 -18.67
N ALA A 138 -18.28 -19.32 -18.07
CA ALA A 138 -17.70 -20.02 -16.92
C ALA A 138 -16.32 -20.63 -17.24
N CYS A 139 -16.17 -21.24 -18.42
CA CYS A 139 -14.88 -21.70 -18.93
C CYS A 139 -13.89 -20.54 -19.13
N GLY A 140 -14.34 -19.37 -19.60
CA GLY A 140 -13.47 -18.21 -19.77
C GLY A 140 -12.91 -17.70 -18.44
N TRP A 141 -13.75 -17.70 -17.40
CA TRP A 141 -13.31 -17.42 -16.03
C TRP A 141 -12.33 -18.47 -15.51
N GLU A 142 -12.59 -19.76 -15.73
CA GLU A 142 -11.65 -20.83 -15.36
C GLU A 142 -10.28 -20.62 -16.00
N LYS A 143 -10.22 -20.31 -17.31
CA LYS A 143 -8.96 -20.06 -18.02
C LYS A 143 -8.18 -18.91 -17.39
N ALA A 144 -8.85 -17.78 -17.12
CA ALA A 144 -8.21 -16.62 -16.50
C ALA A 144 -7.71 -16.95 -15.08
N THR A 145 -8.53 -17.59 -14.26
CA THR A 145 -8.19 -17.93 -12.87
C THR A 145 -7.08 -18.97 -12.79
N LYS A 146 -7.10 -20.01 -13.63
CA LYS A 146 -6.04 -21.03 -13.68
C LYS A 146 -4.74 -20.48 -14.25
N GLN A 147 -4.80 -19.56 -15.21
CA GLN A 147 -3.60 -18.87 -15.68
C GLN A 147 -2.98 -18.02 -14.56
N MET A 148 -3.80 -17.26 -13.81
CA MET A 148 -3.30 -16.42 -12.71
C MET A 148 -2.69 -17.27 -11.58
N SER A 149 -3.42 -18.25 -11.07
CA SER A 149 -2.90 -19.17 -10.04
C SER A 149 -1.71 -20.00 -10.52
N GLY A 150 -1.66 -20.35 -11.81
CA GLY A 150 -0.55 -21.10 -12.41
C GLY A 150 0.81 -20.37 -12.34
N TYR A 151 0.83 -19.05 -12.13
CA TYR A 151 2.07 -18.32 -11.87
C TYR A 151 2.66 -18.60 -10.48
N PHE A 152 1.89 -19.21 -9.57
CA PHE A 152 2.27 -19.49 -8.18
C PHE A 152 1.93 -20.95 -7.84
N PRO A 153 2.89 -21.88 -8.04
CA PRO A 153 2.69 -23.29 -7.73
C PRO A 153 2.22 -23.51 -6.29
N GLY A 154 1.16 -24.31 -6.12
CA GLY A 154 0.56 -24.58 -4.81
C GLY A 154 -0.51 -23.56 -4.36
N SER A 155 -0.67 -22.45 -5.08
CA SER A 155 -1.77 -21.51 -4.80
C SER A 155 -3.13 -22.09 -5.21
N THR A 156 -4.17 -21.69 -4.49
CA THR A 156 -5.56 -22.02 -4.80
C THR A 156 -6.09 -21.08 -5.90
N PRO A 157 -6.66 -21.60 -7.00
CA PRO A 157 -7.39 -20.80 -7.97
C PRO A 157 -8.63 -20.18 -7.31
N ALA A 158 -8.59 -18.88 -7.00
CA ALA A 158 -9.65 -18.23 -6.21
C ALA A 158 -9.99 -16.83 -6.72
N ASN A 159 -11.28 -16.56 -6.87
CA ASN A 159 -11.79 -15.29 -7.35
C ASN A 159 -12.49 -14.49 -6.25
N VAL A 160 -12.46 -13.17 -6.39
CA VAL A 160 -13.43 -12.28 -5.74
C VAL A 160 -14.64 -12.18 -6.66
N TRP A 161 -15.81 -12.65 -6.21
CA TRP A 161 -16.99 -12.81 -7.06
C TRP A 161 -18.14 -11.95 -6.55
N ILE A 162 -18.44 -10.84 -7.24
CA ILE A 162 -19.48 -9.92 -6.80
C ILE A 162 -20.86 -10.47 -7.14
N VAL A 163 -21.69 -10.57 -6.11
CA VAL A 163 -23.07 -11.07 -6.20
C VAL A 163 -24.13 -10.04 -5.81
N GLY A 164 -23.70 -8.87 -5.35
CA GLY A 164 -24.56 -7.74 -5.05
C GLY A 164 -23.83 -6.44 -5.32
N ASN A 165 -24.38 -5.62 -6.22
CA ASN A 165 -23.80 -4.31 -6.54
C ASN A 165 -24.51 -3.21 -5.77
N ILE A 166 -23.83 -2.09 -5.58
CA ILE A 166 -24.44 -0.87 -5.08
C ILE A 166 -25.63 -0.47 -5.98
N SER A 167 -26.76 -0.13 -5.36
CA SER A 167 -27.95 0.37 -6.03
C SER A 167 -28.56 1.51 -5.22
N ASN A 168 -28.31 2.75 -5.66
CA ASN A 168 -28.63 3.96 -4.91
C ASN A 168 -28.00 3.90 -3.52
N ASN A 169 -28.82 3.88 -2.47
CA ASN A 169 -28.40 3.82 -1.07
C ASN A 169 -28.50 2.40 -0.47
N GLY A 170 -28.60 1.37 -1.32
CA GLY A 170 -28.68 -0.03 -0.92
C GLY A 170 -27.95 -0.93 -1.90
N VAL A 171 -28.39 -2.18 -2.00
CA VAL A 171 -27.76 -3.22 -2.83
C VAL A 171 -28.78 -3.85 -3.77
N ALA A 172 -28.35 -4.16 -4.98
CA ALA A 172 -29.05 -5.04 -5.91
C ALA A 172 -28.36 -6.40 -5.93
N LEU A 173 -28.93 -7.35 -5.17
CA LEU A 173 -28.56 -8.76 -5.21
C LEU A 173 -28.92 -9.34 -6.57
N GLN A 174 -27.97 -10.05 -7.17
CA GLN A 174 -28.06 -10.56 -8.54
C GLN A 174 -28.71 -11.95 -8.61
N PHE A 175 -29.59 -12.24 -7.64
CA PHE A 175 -30.38 -13.46 -7.55
C PHE A 175 -31.80 -13.17 -7.03
N PRO A 176 -32.75 -14.11 -7.21
CA PRO A 176 -34.14 -13.94 -6.82
C PRO A 176 -34.39 -13.89 -5.31
N HIS A 177 -35.49 -13.25 -4.93
CA HIS A 177 -35.98 -13.27 -3.55
C HIS A 177 -36.19 -14.72 -3.07
N PRO A 178 -35.83 -15.07 -1.82
CA PRO A 178 -35.91 -16.44 -1.31
C PRO A 178 -37.33 -17.02 -1.13
N GLY A 179 -38.38 -16.28 -1.53
CA GLY A 179 -39.78 -16.71 -1.38
C GLY A 179 -40.27 -16.98 0.05
N ASP A 180 -39.57 -16.49 1.08
CA ASP A 180 -39.83 -16.80 2.50
C ASP A 180 -40.86 -15.90 3.19
N GLY A 181 -41.59 -15.09 2.42
CA GLY A 181 -42.62 -14.17 2.92
C GLY A 181 -42.10 -12.98 3.73
N ARG A 182 -40.78 -12.79 3.86
CA ARG A 182 -40.20 -11.65 4.60
C ARG A 182 -40.08 -10.42 3.72
N ASN A 183 -40.28 -9.25 4.32
CA ASN A 183 -39.98 -7.97 3.67
C ASN A 183 -38.56 -7.53 4.08
N TYR A 184 -37.63 -7.54 3.12
CA TYR A 184 -36.23 -7.13 3.32
C TYR A 184 -36.01 -5.61 3.18
N GLY A 185 -37.08 -4.83 3.07
CA GLY A 185 -37.04 -3.38 2.94
C GLY A 185 -36.64 -2.93 1.52
N SER A 186 -36.61 -1.61 1.31
CA SER A 186 -36.34 -1.01 -0.01
C SER A 186 -34.87 -0.98 -0.40
N ARG A 187 -33.96 -1.24 0.56
CA ARG A 187 -32.51 -1.19 0.35
C ARG A 187 -31.92 -2.50 -0.15
N ILE A 188 -32.68 -3.59 -0.16
CA ILE A 188 -32.26 -4.88 -0.69
C ILE A 188 -33.17 -5.20 -1.86
N LYS A 189 -32.63 -5.08 -3.07
CA LYS A 189 -33.33 -5.44 -4.31
C LYS A 189 -32.85 -6.80 -4.78
N PHE A 190 -33.75 -7.57 -5.37
CA PHE A 190 -33.47 -8.89 -5.91
C PHE A 190 -33.65 -8.87 -7.43
N ALA A 191 -32.76 -9.56 -8.16
CA ALA A 191 -32.94 -9.79 -9.58
C ALA A 191 -34.08 -10.80 -9.83
N SER A 192 -34.63 -10.84 -11.04
CA SER A 192 -35.64 -11.84 -11.41
C SER A 192 -35.06 -13.23 -11.70
N SER A 193 -33.75 -13.32 -11.97
CA SER A 193 -33.04 -14.55 -12.25
C SER A 193 -31.69 -14.59 -11.53
N ASP A 194 -31.18 -15.80 -11.30
CA ASP A 194 -29.87 -16.00 -10.69
C ASP A 194 -28.77 -15.90 -11.75
N LYS A 195 -27.87 -14.94 -11.59
CA LYS A 195 -26.76 -14.71 -12.51
C LYS A 195 -25.51 -15.54 -12.19
N HIS A 196 -25.47 -16.22 -11.05
CA HIS A 196 -24.25 -16.83 -10.52
C HIS A 196 -24.32 -18.36 -10.40
N GLU A 197 -25.50 -18.95 -10.20
CA GLU A 197 -25.66 -20.40 -10.10
C GLU A 197 -24.93 -21.17 -11.22
N PRO A 198 -25.07 -20.81 -12.52
CA PRO A 198 -24.38 -21.54 -13.58
C PRO A 198 -22.85 -21.46 -13.52
N PHE A 199 -22.30 -20.38 -12.93
CA PHE A 199 -20.85 -20.24 -12.74
C PHE A 199 -20.38 -21.04 -11.54
N LEU A 200 -21.12 -21.03 -10.44
CA LEU A 200 -20.76 -21.77 -9.23
C LEU A 200 -20.86 -23.28 -9.44
N ASP A 201 -21.91 -23.76 -10.13
CA ASP A 201 -22.02 -25.16 -10.56
C ASP A 201 -20.80 -25.61 -11.38
N TYR A 202 -20.34 -24.75 -12.29
CA TYR A 202 -19.14 -24.99 -13.07
C TYR A 202 -17.90 -25.02 -12.17
N PHE A 203 -17.72 -24.03 -11.31
CA PHE A 203 -16.55 -23.90 -10.42
C PHE A 203 -16.40 -25.06 -9.44
N ASP A 204 -17.51 -25.64 -8.96
CA ASP A 204 -17.52 -26.78 -8.05
C ASP A 204 -16.76 -28.00 -8.58
N THR A 205 -16.77 -28.20 -9.89
CA THR A 205 -16.12 -29.35 -10.56
C THR A 205 -14.79 -29.00 -11.21
N HIS A 206 -14.44 -27.71 -11.31
CA HIS A 206 -13.24 -27.23 -12.03
C HIS A 206 -12.13 -26.73 -11.11
N GLY A 207 -12.29 -26.85 -9.79
CA GLY A 207 -11.27 -26.48 -8.80
C GLY A 207 -11.11 -24.97 -8.64
N ILE A 208 -12.15 -24.21 -8.96
CA ILE A 208 -12.18 -22.75 -8.79
C ILE A 208 -12.90 -22.44 -7.48
N LYS A 209 -12.32 -21.53 -6.69
CA LYS A 209 -12.88 -21.05 -5.43
C LYS A 209 -13.37 -19.61 -5.55
N VAL A 210 -14.33 -19.21 -4.73
CA VAL A 210 -14.85 -17.84 -4.73
C VAL A 210 -15.13 -17.33 -3.32
N TRP A 211 -14.84 -16.06 -3.06
CA TRP A 211 -15.56 -15.32 -2.03
C TRP A 211 -16.69 -14.54 -2.67
N LEU A 212 -17.87 -14.59 -2.05
CA LEU A 212 -19.07 -13.92 -2.53
C LEU A 212 -19.11 -12.49 -1.96
N GLN A 213 -18.82 -11.49 -2.79
CA GLN A 213 -18.71 -10.09 -2.38
C GLN A 213 -20.04 -9.34 -2.57
N VAL A 214 -20.34 -8.42 -1.66
CA VAL A 214 -21.39 -7.41 -1.83
C VAL A 214 -20.85 -5.98 -1.68
N GLU A 215 -21.48 -5.06 -2.40
CA GLU A 215 -21.40 -3.61 -2.24
C GLU A 215 -22.71 -3.14 -1.56
N SER A 216 -22.70 -3.00 -0.24
CA SER A 216 -23.95 -3.05 0.55
C SER A 216 -24.81 -1.79 0.51
N GLY A 217 -24.23 -0.62 0.24
CA GLY A 217 -24.84 0.66 0.60
C GLY A 217 -25.21 0.69 2.09
N PHE A 218 -26.42 1.17 2.39
CA PHE A 218 -27.00 1.20 3.74
C PHE A 218 -27.88 -0.03 4.06
N ALA A 219 -27.73 -1.12 3.31
CA ALA A 219 -28.42 -2.37 3.60
C ALA A 219 -27.82 -3.06 4.84
N ASP A 220 -28.67 -3.78 5.57
CA ASP A 220 -28.27 -4.47 6.79
C ASP A 220 -27.30 -5.62 6.49
N MET A 221 -26.03 -5.48 6.89
CA MET A 221 -24.97 -6.44 6.56
C MET A 221 -25.22 -7.85 7.11
N PRO A 222 -25.67 -8.06 8.36
CA PRO A 222 -26.05 -9.39 8.84
C PRO A 222 -27.11 -10.07 7.96
N THR A 223 -28.10 -9.32 7.50
CA THR A 223 -29.12 -9.80 6.55
C THR A 223 -28.51 -10.17 5.20
N LEU A 224 -27.60 -9.37 4.66
CA LEU A 224 -26.91 -9.68 3.40
C LEU A 224 -26.04 -10.95 3.49
N ILE A 225 -25.27 -11.10 4.57
CA ILE A 225 -24.49 -12.31 4.84
C ILE A 225 -25.40 -13.53 4.82
N ASP A 226 -26.55 -13.46 5.48
CA ASP A 226 -27.50 -14.57 5.52
C ASP A 226 -28.11 -14.88 4.16
N LEU A 227 -28.57 -13.86 3.43
CA LEU A 227 -29.20 -14.03 2.13
C LEU A 227 -28.24 -14.70 1.14
N VAL A 228 -27.03 -14.15 1.03
CA VAL A 228 -26.01 -14.64 0.09
C VAL A 228 -25.52 -16.03 0.47
N LEU A 229 -25.15 -16.25 1.74
CA LEU A 229 -24.61 -17.55 2.14
C LEU A 229 -25.69 -18.63 2.19
N LYS A 230 -26.94 -18.34 2.58
CA LYS A 230 -28.03 -19.34 2.44
C LYS A 230 -28.27 -19.72 0.99
N ARG A 231 -28.16 -18.74 0.08
CA ARG A 231 -28.37 -18.98 -1.35
C ARG A 231 -27.31 -19.91 -1.93
N TYR A 232 -26.04 -19.74 -1.57
CA TYR A 232 -24.92 -20.37 -2.29
C TYR A 232 -24.07 -21.34 -1.46
N LYS A 233 -24.35 -21.56 -0.16
CA LYS A 233 -23.48 -22.42 0.69
C LYS A 233 -23.42 -23.89 0.30
N HIS A 234 -24.34 -24.37 -0.53
CA HIS A 234 -24.32 -25.74 -1.06
C HIS A 234 -23.15 -25.96 -2.02
N HIS A 235 -22.62 -24.89 -2.63
CA HIS A 235 -21.47 -24.96 -3.52
C HIS A 235 -20.14 -25.16 -2.75
N PRO A 236 -19.41 -26.26 -2.94
CA PRO A 236 -18.07 -26.44 -2.38
C PRO A 236 -17.03 -25.41 -2.88
N SER A 237 -17.29 -24.69 -3.97
CA SER A 237 -16.46 -23.59 -4.48
C SER A 237 -16.45 -22.35 -3.57
N VAL A 238 -17.45 -22.16 -2.71
CA VAL A 238 -17.55 -20.97 -1.84
C VAL A 238 -16.56 -21.05 -0.68
N LEU A 239 -15.71 -20.04 -0.56
CA LEU A 239 -14.76 -19.80 0.55
C LEU A 239 -15.38 -18.99 1.69
N GLY A 240 -16.41 -18.20 1.40
CA GLY A 240 -17.09 -17.36 2.38
C GLY A 240 -17.61 -16.09 1.74
N PHE A 241 -17.54 -14.99 2.49
CA PHE A 241 -18.23 -13.74 2.19
C PHE A 241 -17.25 -12.56 2.16
N GLY A 242 -17.53 -11.62 1.26
CA GLY A 242 -16.74 -10.41 1.07
C GLY A 242 -17.56 -9.15 1.27
N VAL A 243 -16.97 -8.17 1.93
CA VAL A 243 -17.54 -6.82 2.02
C VAL A 243 -16.65 -5.86 1.28
N ASP A 244 -17.23 -5.19 0.27
CA ASP A 244 -16.64 -4.00 -0.31
C ASP A 244 -16.96 -2.80 0.60
N VAL A 245 -16.01 -2.45 1.47
CA VAL A 245 -16.25 -1.48 2.53
C VAL A 245 -16.32 -0.05 1.99
N GLU A 246 -15.78 0.21 0.80
CA GLU A 246 -15.98 1.49 0.08
C GLU A 246 -17.48 1.79 -0.09
N TRP A 247 -18.29 0.75 -0.23
CA TRP A 247 -19.74 0.87 -0.40
C TRP A 247 -20.53 0.57 0.88
N PHE A 248 -19.87 0.55 2.04
CA PHE A 248 -20.52 0.31 3.33
C PHE A 248 -20.74 1.62 4.10
N ASN A 249 -21.93 1.76 4.71
CA ASN A 249 -22.19 2.83 5.67
C ASN A 249 -23.29 2.40 6.67
N PRO A 250 -22.93 2.22 7.96
CA PRO A 250 -23.88 1.86 8.99
C PRO A 250 -24.54 3.06 9.70
N ARG A 251 -24.09 4.33 9.55
CA ARG A 251 -24.50 5.44 10.44
C ARG A 251 -24.48 6.89 9.90
N GLY A 252 -24.68 7.18 8.62
CA GLY A 252 -24.81 8.59 8.20
C GLY A 252 -25.30 8.84 6.78
N ALA A 253 -25.53 10.10 6.41
CA ALA A 253 -25.78 10.49 5.01
C ALA A 253 -24.50 10.48 4.14
N ASP A 254 -23.34 10.31 4.77
CA ASP A 254 -22.02 10.33 4.13
C ASP A 254 -21.53 8.91 3.83
N LEU A 255 -21.14 8.62 2.60
CA LEU A 255 -20.48 7.36 2.23
C LEU A 255 -19.15 7.27 3.00
N ASN A 256 -18.77 6.07 3.51
CA ASN A 256 -17.47 5.73 4.15
C ASN A 256 -17.35 5.77 5.69
N ASP A 257 -18.41 5.49 6.45
CA ASP A 257 -18.23 5.24 7.89
C ASP A 257 -17.40 3.95 8.13
N PRO A 258 -16.41 3.97 9.04
CA PRO A 258 -15.47 2.87 9.20
C PRO A 258 -16.14 1.62 9.80
N VAL A 259 -15.73 0.45 9.31
CA VAL A 259 -16.04 -0.83 9.96
C VAL A 259 -15.31 -0.89 11.29
N THR A 260 -16.07 -0.80 12.38
CA THR A 260 -15.51 -0.93 13.73
C THR A 260 -15.07 -2.36 14.03
N ASP A 261 -14.19 -2.52 15.02
CA ASP A 261 -13.77 -3.83 15.54
C ASP A 261 -14.96 -4.72 15.93
N SER A 262 -15.98 -4.14 16.56
CA SER A 262 -17.19 -4.86 16.96
C SER A 262 -18.03 -5.32 15.77
N LEU A 263 -18.12 -4.51 14.70
CA LEU A 263 -18.83 -4.90 13.48
C LEU A 263 -18.09 -6.03 12.76
N ALA A 264 -16.77 -5.90 12.60
CA ALA A 264 -15.95 -6.94 11.98
C ALA A 264 -16.07 -8.28 12.72
N GLN A 265 -16.02 -8.27 14.06
CA GLN A 265 -16.22 -9.47 14.89
C GLN A 265 -17.62 -10.08 14.72
N GLN A 266 -18.65 -9.25 14.70
CA GLN A 266 -20.03 -9.70 14.51
C GLN A 266 -20.21 -10.35 13.13
N TRP A 267 -19.69 -9.72 12.07
CA TRP A 267 -19.81 -10.23 10.71
C TRP A 267 -19.02 -11.51 10.51
N GLU A 268 -17.79 -11.60 11.03
CA GLU A 268 -17.00 -12.84 10.95
C GLU A 268 -17.74 -13.99 11.65
N SER A 269 -18.25 -13.74 12.85
CA SER A 269 -19.04 -14.72 13.60
C SER A 269 -20.28 -15.15 12.81
N ARG A 270 -20.94 -14.21 12.13
CA ARG A 270 -22.12 -14.51 11.30
C ARG A 270 -21.76 -15.35 10.08
N VAL A 271 -20.69 -15.02 9.36
CA VAL A 271 -20.18 -15.81 8.23
C VAL A 271 -19.87 -17.25 8.67
N LYS A 272 -19.16 -17.40 9.79
CA LYS A 272 -18.79 -18.72 10.34
C LYS A 272 -19.97 -19.51 10.88
N SER A 273 -21.09 -18.87 11.21
CA SER A 273 -22.33 -19.57 11.59
C SER A 273 -22.99 -20.32 10.43
N HIS A 274 -22.71 -19.94 9.16
CA HIS A 274 -23.18 -20.69 7.99
C HIS A 274 -22.30 -21.91 7.70
N LYS A 275 -20.99 -21.77 7.86
CA LYS A 275 -20.00 -22.85 7.81
C LYS A 275 -18.75 -22.40 8.56
N SER A 276 -18.28 -23.19 9.52
CA SER A 276 -17.14 -22.81 10.38
C SER A 276 -15.84 -22.59 9.61
N SER A 277 -15.71 -23.22 8.44
CA SER A 277 -14.56 -23.06 7.54
C SER A 277 -14.65 -21.81 6.64
N TYR A 278 -15.73 -21.04 6.69
CA TYR A 278 -15.86 -19.84 5.87
C TYR A 278 -15.03 -18.68 6.42
N THR A 279 -14.50 -17.91 5.48
CA THR A 279 -13.68 -16.74 5.73
C THR A 279 -14.45 -15.49 5.34
N LEU A 280 -14.44 -14.49 6.24
CA LEU A 280 -14.80 -13.12 5.91
C LEU A 280 -13.58 -12.44 5.29
N PHE A 281 -13.76 -11.73 4.19
CA PHE A 281 -12.81 -10.71 3.78
C PHE A 281 -13.42 -9.30 3.88
N LEU A 282 -12.57 -8.33 4.20
CA LEU A 282 -12.91 -6.90 4.18
C LEU A 282 -11.99 -6.19 3.19
N LYS A 283 -12.58 -5.45 2.26
CA LYS A 283 -11.86 -4.73 1.19
C LYS A 283 -12.00 -3.24 1.32
N HIS A 284 -10.89 -2.51 1.19
CA HIS A 284 -10.87 -1.06 1.00
C HIS A 284 -9.47 -0.59 0.58
N PHE A 285 -9.37 0.60 -0.02
CA PHE A 285 -8.10 1.28 -0.27
C PHE A 285 -7.55 2.05 0.94
N SER A 286 -8.34 2.17 2.01
CA SER A 286 -8.02 3.03 3.16
C SER A 286 -8.14 2.21 4.43
N PRO A 287 -7.02 2.00 5.16
CA PRO A 287 -7.08 1.31 6.44
C PRO A 287 -7.93 2.03 7.49
N ALA A 288 -8.17 3.34 7.33
CA ALA A 288 -9.02 4.09 8.24
C ALA A 288 -10.49 3.61 8.21
N SER A 289 -10.93 3.01 7.11
CA SER A 289 -12.28 2.46 6.92
C SER A 289 -12.45 1.05 7.48
N LEU A 290 -11.37 0.41 7.93
CA LEU A 290 -11.32 -0.98 8.37
C LEU A 290 -11.13 -1.11 9.89
N PRO A 291 -11.37 -2.30 10.47
CA PRO A 291 -11.23 -2.50 11.92
C PRO A 291 -9.82 -2.17 12.40
N LYS A 292 -9.74 -1.29 13.39
CA LYS A 292 -8.48 -0.75 13.93
C LYS A 292 -7.63 -1.86 14.54
N THR A 293 -8.23 -2.71 15.37
CA THR A 293 -7.48 -3.70 16.18
C THR A 293 -8.01 -5.12 16.07
N TYR A 294 -9.28 -5.31 15.72
CA TYR A 294 -9.81 -6.65 15.51
C TYR A 294 -9.17 -7.27 14.28
N ARG A 295 -8.71 -8.50 14.43
CA ARG A 295 -7.99 -9.24 13.41
C ARG A 295 -8.72 -10.51 13.00
N GLY A 296 -9.21 -11.29 13.98
CA GLY A 296 -9.95 -12.53 13.70
C GLY A 296 -9.20 -13.45 12.73
N GLN A 297 -9.94 -14.26 11.97
CA GLN A 297 -9.42 -14.94 10.78
C GLN A 297 -9.95 -14.25 9.51
N ILE A 298 -9.85 -12.93 9.47
CA ILE A 298 -10.26 -12.10 8.33
C ILE A 298 -9.12 -12.04 7.31
N VAL A 299 -9.49 -12.03 6.03
CA VAL A 299 -8.58 -11.65 4.93
C VAL A 299 -8.76 -10.16 4.64
N PHE A 300 -7.69 -9.39 4.66
CA PHE A 300 -7.74 -7.95 4.38
C PHE A 300 -7.33 -7.68 2.93
N VAL A 301 -8.25 -7.11 2.14
CA VAL A 301 -8.06 -6.91 0.71
C VAL A 301 -7.72 -5.45 0.43
N ASP A 302 -6.55 -5.23 -0.16
CA ASP A 302 -6.13 -3.91 -0.64
C ASP A 302 -6.58 -3.76 -2.10
N ASP A 303 -7.31 -2.68 -2.39
CA ASP A 303 -7.72 -2.32 -3.74
C ASP A 303 -7.31 -0.90 -4.14
N THR A 304 -6.27 -0.37 -3.49
CA THR A 304 -5.67 0.93 -3.81
C THR A 304 -5.17 0.96 -5.25
N GLN A 305 -5.34 2.12 -5.89
CA GLN A 305 -5.00 2.40 -7.28
C GLN A 305 -4.63 3.89 -7.45
N TYR A 306 -4.31 4.31 -8.67
CA TYR A 306 -3.87 5.67 -9.04
C TYR A 306 -2.41 5.99 -8.70
N PHE A 307 -1.53 5.01 -8.88
CA PHE A 307 -0.09 5.17 -8.77
C PHE A 307 0.52 5.59 -10.11
N THR A 308 1.63 6.31 -10.03
CA THR A 308 2.38 6.73 -11.22
C THR A 308 3.54 5.78 -11.56
N ASN A 309 3.96 4.96 -10.60
CA ASN A 309 5.09 4.05 -10.75
C ASN A 309 4.98 2.83 -9.81
N VAL A 310 5.73 1.78 -10.13
CA VAL A 310 5.72 0.50 -9.39
C VAL A 310 6.33 0.62 -7.99
N THR A 311 7.25 1.55 -7.76
CA THR A 311 7.92 1.70 -6.46
C THR A 311 6.93 2.16 -5.40
N ASP A 312 6.15 3.20 -5.69
CA ASP A 312 5.13 3.72 -4.77
C ASP A 312 4.00 2.72 -4.56
N TYR A 313 3.58 2.04 -5.63
CA TYR A 313 2.61 0.96 -5.57
C TYR A 313 3.04 -0.17 -4.62
N VAL A 314 4.27 -0.67 -4.77
CA VAL A 314 4.81 -1.72 -3.89
C VAL A 314 4.95 -1.24 -2.45
N ALA A 315 5.29 0.04 -2.24
CA ALA A 315 5.40 0.61 -0.90
C ALA A 315 4.05 0.68 -0.17
N GLU A 316 2.97 1.09 -0.85
CA GLU A 316 1.60 1.08 -0.30
C GLU A 316 1.20 -0.35 0.10
N MET A 317 1.32 -1.29 -0.84
CA MET A 317 0.90 -2.68 -0.66
C MET A 317 1.70 -3.38 0.45
N LYS A 318 2.97 -3.00 0.65
CA LYS A 318 3.77 -3.42 1.80
C LYS A 318 3.22 -2.83 3.10
N GLY A 319 2.91 -1.53 3.12
CA GLY A 319 2.31 -0.85 4.27
C GLY A 319 1.01 -1.53 4.71
N TRP A 320 0.16 -1.92 3.74
CA TRP A 320 -1.04 -2.71 3.98
C TRP A 320 -0.74 -4.06 4.63
N ALA A 321 0.18 -4.84 4.07
CA ALA A 321 0.60 -6.11 4.66
C ALA A 321 1.16 -5.93 6.08
N ASP A 322 2.01 -4.94 6.30
CA ASP A 322 2.60 -4.68 7.61
C ASP A 322 1.54 -4.35 8.66
N LEU A 323 0.51 -3.59 8.28
CA LEU A 323 -0.57 -3.17 9.17
C LEU A 323 -1.49 -4.32 9.61
N TYR A 324 -1.76 -5.26 8.70
CA TYR A 324 -2.68 -6.37 8.96
C TYR A 324 -2.01 -7.67 9.38
N TYR A 325 -0.68 -7.73 9.42
CA TYR A 325 0.03 -8.90 9.91
C TYR A 325 -0.44 -9.33 11.31
N PRO A 326 -0.63 -10.64 11.58
CA PRO A 326 -0.31 -11.79 10.72
C PRO A 326 -1.44 -12.25 9.80
N ASN A 327 -2.56 -11.52 9.71
CA ASN A 327 -3.68 -11.94 8.87
C ASN A 327 -3.25 -12.03 7.40
N PRO A 328 -3.84 -12.98 6.65
CA PRO A 328 -3.62 -13.03 5.22
C PRO A 328 -4.13 -11.75 4.53
N VAL A 329 -3.43 -11.34 3.48
CA VAL A 329 -3.83 -10.20 2.65
C VAL A 329 -4.10 -10.64 1.22
N LEU A 330 -5.02 -9.96 0.53
CA LEU A 330 -5.26 -10.17 -0.89
C LEU A 330 -5.05 -8.83 -1.60
N TYR A 331 -4.29 -8.83 -2.68
CA TYR A 331 -4.08 -7.65 -3.49
C TYR A 331 -4.98 -7.69 -4.72
N GLN A 332 -5.86 -6.70 -4.87
CA GLN A 332 -6.52 -6.44 -6.14
C GLN A 332 -5.61 -5.61 -7.03
N ILE A 333 -5.23 -6.18 -8.17
CA ILE A 333 -4.18 -5.64 -9.02
C ILE A 333 -4.66 -5.46 -10.46
N GLY A 334 -3.96 -4.62 -11.22
CA GLY A 334 -4.20 -4.46 -12.65
C GLY A 334 -5.24 -3.40 -13.03
N TYR A 335 -5.58 -2.47 -12.13
CA TYR A 335 -6.53 -1.40 -12.43
C TYR A 335 -6.13 -0.58 -13.67
N ALA A 336 -7.13 -0.12 -14.43
CA ALA A 336 -6.91 0.65 -15.65
C ALA A 336 -6.22 2.00 -15.37
N SER A 337 -6.50 2.60 -14.21
CA SER A 337 -5.84 3.81 -13.68
C SER A 337 -4.31 3.67 -13.61
N ASP A 338 -3.82 2.47 -13.29
CA ASP A 338 -2.41 2.16 -13.14
C ASP A 338 -1.75 1.64 -14.43
N ARG A 339 -2.52 1.48 -15.52
CA ARG A 339 -2.08 0.86 -16.78
C ARG A 339 -0.89 1.57 -17.40
N GLY A 340 -0.74 2.87 -17.16
CA GLY A 340 0.36 3.68 -17.65
C GLY A 340 1.76 3.18 -17.22
N TRP A 341 1.86 2.53 -16.06
CA TRP A 341 3.12 1.95 -15.58
C TRP A 341 3.11 0.42 -15.62
N TRP A 342 2.04 -0.27 -15.18
CA TRP A 342 2.10 -1.73 -15.07
C TRP A 342 2.18 -2.41 -16.44
N SER A 343 1.66 -1.80 -17.50
CA SER A 343 1.73 -2.36 -18.86
C SER A 343 3.16 -2.43 -19.42
N LYS A 344 4.10 -1.71 -18.80
CA LYS A 344 5.51 -1.65 -19.16
C LYS A 344 6.35 -2.67 -18.38
N GLU A 345 5.78 -3.36 -17.39
CA GLU A 345 6.48 -4.41 -16.65
C GLU A 345 6.81 -5.61 -17.54
N ALA A 346 7.85 -6.37 -17.14
CA ALA A 346 8.26 -7.55 -17.88
C ALA A 346 7.14 -8.61 -17.91
N LYS A 347 6.91 -9.21 -19.09
CA LYS A 347 5.92 -10.28 -19.26
C LYS A 347 6.43 -11.60 -18.63
N PRO A 348 5.55 -12.46 -18.06
CA PRO A 348 4.11 -12.23 -17.86
C PRO A 348 3.86 -11.20 -16.76
N ILE A 349 3.12 -10.13 -17.10
CA ILE A 349 2.92 -8.97 -16.21
C ILE A 349 2.32 -9.39 -14.85
N PRO A 350 1.27 -10.23 -14.79
CA PRO A 350 0.71 -10.62 -13.50
C PRO A 350 1.73 -11.33 -12.60
N GLN A 351 2.58 -12.20 -13.17
CA GLN A 351 3.63 -12.88 -12.43
C GLN A 351 4.72 -11.91 -11.96
N THR A 352 5.15 -10.98 -12.82
CA THR A 352 6.20 -10.02 -12.48
C THR A 352 5.76 -9.07 -11.37
N LEU A 353 4.56 -8.51 -11.47
CA LEU A 353 4.03 -7.61 -10.45
C LEU A 353 3.84 -8.34 -9.12
N SER A 354 3.23 -9.52 -9.16
CA SER A 354 2.98 -10.32 -7.97
C SER A 354 4.27 -10.79 -7.28
N ARG A 355 5.36 -11.04 -8.02
CA ARG A 355 6.68 -11.33 -7.43
C ARG A 355 7.26 -10.15 -6.65
N LYS A 356 7.09 -8.92 -7.14
CA LYS A 356 7.53 -7.72 -6.41
C LYS A 356 6.76 -7.57 -5.10
N LEU A 357 5.44 -7.76 -5.15
CA LEU A 357 4.58 -7.75 -3.97
C LEU A 357 4.91 -8.89 -3.01
N SER A 358 5.11 -10.11 -3.52
CA SER A 358 5.52 -11.26 -2.72
C SER A 358 6.82 -10.98 -1.98
N GLY A 359 7.81 -10.38 -2.66
CA GLY A 359 9.11 -10.03 -2.08
C GLY A 359 9.07 -9.03 -0.92
N VAL A 360 7.92 -8.36 -0.70
CA VAL A 360 7.70 -7.45 0.44
C VAL A 360 6.58 -7.91 1.39
N THR A 361 5.92 -9.05 1.10
CA THR A 361 4.79 -9.57 1.88
C THR A 361 5.20 -10.83 2.64
N ARG A 362 5.18 -10.78 3.99
CA ARG A 362 5.69 -11.88 4.83
C ARG A 362 4.63 -12.90 5.25
N GLN A 363 3.36 -12.48 5.32
CA GLN A 363 2.25 -13.37 5.63
C GLN A 363 1.78 -14.15 4.41
N ALA A 364 0.87 -15.09 4.65
CA ALA A 364 0.01 -15.63 3.62
C ALA A 364 -0.63 -14.50 2.80
N HIS A 365 -0.58 -14.60 1.49
CA HIS A 365 -1.19 -13.58 0.64
C HIS A 365 -1.71 -14.13 -0.68
N GLY A 366 -2.42 -13.31 -1.44
CA GLY A 366 -2.85 -13.69 -2.78
C GLY A 366 -3.06 -12.49 -3.70
N PHE A 367 -3.43 -12.79 -4.94
CA PHE A 367 -3.55 -11.81 -6.00
C PHE A 367 -4.84 -12.04 -6.78
N ALA A 368 -5.64 -10.99 -6.95
CA ALA A 368 -6.83 -10.97 -7.79
C ALA A 368 -6.68 -9.90 -8.88
N TRP A 369 -6.53 -10.32 -10.14
CA TRP A 369 -6.50 -9.38 -11.26
C TRP A 369 -7.91 -8.84 -11.51
N VAL A 370 -8.07 -7.52 -11.57
CA VAL A 370 -9.39 -6.90 -11.76
C VAL A 370 -9.89 -7.08 -13.18
N ASP A 371 -11.21 -7.25 -13.31
CA ASP A 371 -11.81 -7.60 -14.59
C ASP A 371 -11.75 -6.50 -15.66
N PHE A 372 -11.68 -5.23 -15.26
CA PHE A 372 -11.57 -4.08 -16.18
C PHE A 372 -10.47 -4.22 -17.24
N THR A 373 -9.39 -4.94 -16.93
CA THR A 373 -8.21 -5.13 -17.79
C THR A 373 -7.86 -6.60 -17.94
N LEU A 374 -8.78 -7.53 -17.61
CA LEU A 374 -8.50 -8.97 -17.56
C LEU A 374 -7.91 -9.48 -18.88
N ARG A 375 -8.53 -9.11 -20.00
CA ARG A 375 -8.14 -9.53 -21.36
C ARG A 375 -6.82 -8.93 -21.84
N ASP A 376 -6.25 -7.97 -21.12
CA ASP A 376 -4.93 -7.43 -21.45
C ASP A 376 -3.81 -8.44 -21.14
N VAL A 377 -4.04 -9.31 -20.17
CA VAL A 377 -2.99 -10.13 -19.57
C VAL A 377 -3.38 -11.60 -19.32
N LEU A 378 -4.67 -11.91 -19.26
CA LEU A 378 -5.21 -13.24 -18.99
C LEU A 378 -6.18 -13.67 -20.10
N SER A 379 -6.10 -14.94 -20.51
CA SER A 379 -6.98 -15.51 -21.52
C SER A 379 -8.36 -15.77 -20.94
N THR A 380 -9.40 -15.39 -21.70
CA THR A 380 -10.80 -15.72 -21.41
C THR A 380 -11.44 -16.55 -22.52
N SER A 381 -10.63 -17.03 -23.48
CA SER A 381 -11.11 -17.79 -24.62
C SER A 381 -11.26 -19.26 -24.29
N CYS A 382 -12.42 -19.79 -24.67
CA CYS A 382 -12.75 -21.19 -24.84
C CYS A 382 -13.04 -21.38 -26.34
#